data_AF-A0A561EJE2-F1
#
_entry.id   AF-A0A561EJE2-F1
#
_cell.length_a   1.000
_cell.length_b   1.000
_cell.length_c   1.000
_cell.angle_alpha   90.00
_cell.angle_beta   90.00
_cell.angle_gamma   90.00
#
_symmetry.space_group_name_H-M   'P 1'
#
loop_
_entity.id
_entity.type
_entity.pdbx_description
1 polymer ?
#
loop_
_entity_poly.entity_id
_entity_poly.type
_entity_poly.pdbx_seq_one_letter_code
_entity_poly.pdbx_strand_id
1 'polypeptide(L)'
;MVRRLALLDLQTPPDTVDRLSTDPAPEVRADAARHPRLPLRRLIELLDDEELAHEAAANPALPPAVMHRLVAVLELPEDRNVDRVAGNPSRS
;
A
#
# COMPACT_ATOMS: atom_id res chain seq x y z
N MET A 1 23.10 -7.89 9.37
CA MET A 1 23.42 -6.65 10.11
C MET A 1 23.71 -5.45 9.20
N VAL A 2 24.67 -5.52 8.26
CA VAL A 2 25.11 -4.34 7.47
C VAL A 2 24.00 -3.73 6.59
N ARG A 3 23.09 -4.56 6.04
CA ARG A 3 21.99 -4.07 5.18
C ARG A 3 20.93 -3.26 5.91
N ARG A 4 20.64 -3.59 7.17
CA ARG A 4 19.66 -2.86 7.99
C ARG A 4 20.19 -1.49 8.41
N LEU A 5 21.50 -1.38 8.65
CA LEU A 5 22.15 -0.10 8.95
C LEU A 5 22.01 0.91 7.79
N ALA A 6 22.01 0.44 6.54
CA ALA A 6 21.77 1.32 5.40
C ALA A 6 20.36 1.95 5.46
N LEU A 7 19.34 1.22 5.92
CA LEU A 7 17.98 1.75 6.04
C LEU A 7 17.79 2.72 7.23
N LEU A 8 18.75 2.76 8.17
CA LEU A 8 18.80 3.81 9.20
C LEU A 8 19.44 5.09 8.67
N ASP A 9 20.19 5.02 7.57
CA ASP A 9 20.74 6.18 6.88
C ASP A 9 19.70 6.73 5.88
N LEU A 10 19.08 7.84 6.25
CA LEU A 10 18.16 8.57 5.39
C LEU A 10 18.82 9.09 4.10
N GLN A 11 20.14 8.98 3.94
CA GLN A 11 20.87 9.29 2.70
C GLN A 11 21.04 8.10 1.75
N THR A 12 20.50 6.93 2.09
CA THR A 12 20.61 5.76 1.21
C THR A 12 19.97 6.04 -0.16
N PRO A 13 20.68 5.79 -1.28
CA PRO A 13 20.16 6.07 -2.61
C PRO A 13 18.85 5.32 -2.89
N PRO A 14 17.89 5.93 -3.60
CA PRO A 14 16.60 5.31 -3.92
C PRO A 14 16.72 3.92 -4.55
N ASP A 15 17.65 3.74 -5.50
CA ASP A 15 17.88 2.44 -6.17
C ASP A 15 18.36 1.35 -5.19
N THR A 16 19.07 1.74 -4.14
CA THR A 16 19.51 0.81 -3.11
C THR A 16 18.35 0.39 -2.22
N VAL A 17 17.48 1.34 -1.83
CA VAL A 17 16.26 1.05 -1.07
C VAL A 17 15.32 0.16 -1.89
N ASP A 18 15.17 0.43 -3.18
CA ASP A 18 14.37 -0.38 -4.10
C ASP A 18 14.84 -1.83 -4.14
N ARG A 19 16.16 -2.06 -4.32
CA ARG A 19 16.73 -3.42 -4.26
C ARG A 19 16.50 -4.09 -2.90
N LEU A 20 16.61 -3.35 -1.80
CA LEU A 20 16.37 -3.88 -0.44
C LEU A 20 14.89 -4.23 -0.19
N SER A 21 13.95 -3.64 -0.94
CA SER A 21 12.53 -4.04 -0.89
C SER A 21 12.29 -5.48 -1.38
N THR A 22 13.26 -6.08 -2.07
CA THR A 22 13.25 -7.48 -2.53
C THR A 22 14.22 -8.38 -1.78
N ASP A 23 14.80 -7.90 -0.66
CA ASP A 23 15.77 -8.68 0.11
C ASP A 23 15.15 -10.00 0.62
N PRO A 24 15.90 -11.11 0.66
CA PRO A 24 15.38 -12.38 1.17
C PRO A 24 14.94 -12.30 2.64
N ALA A 25 15.52 -11.39 3.44
CA ALA A 25 15.14 -11.20 4.83
C ALA A 25 13.83 -10.37 4.95
N PRO A 26 12.75 -10.91 5.55
CA PRO A 26 11.49 -10.20 5.70
C PRO A 26 11.63 -8.86 6.44
N GLU A 27 12.46 -8.83 7.49
CA GLU A 27 12.73 -7.60 8.25
C GLU A 27 13.33 -6.49 7.38
N VAL A 28 14.21 -6.84 6.43
CA VAL A 28 14.85 -5.87 5.53
C VAL A 28 13.84 -5.35 4.50
N ARG A 29 12.97 -6.21 3.97
CA ARG A 29 11.88 -5.78 3.08
C ARG A 29 10.93 -4.83 3.78
N ALA A 30 10.53 -5.16 5.00
CA ALA A 30 9.62 -4.34 5.80
C ALA A 30 10.23 -2.97 6.16
N ASP A 31 11.51 -2.94 6.54
CA ASP A 31 12.23 -1.69 6.79
C ASP A 31 12.37 -0.86 5.50
N ALA A 32 12.61 -1.49 4.34
CA ALA A 32 12.70 -0.81 3.05
C ALA A 32 11.34 -0.27 2.57
N ALA A 33 10.26 -1.03 2.78
CA ALA A 33 8.90 -0.65 2.43
C ALA A 33 8.42 0.61 3.18
N ARG A 34 8.91 0.85 4.41
CA ARG A 34 8.64 2.08 5.19
C ARG A 34 9.60 3.24 4.89
N HIS A 35 10.65 3.02 4.10
CA HIS A 35 11.71 4.00 3.94
C HIS A 35 11.27 5.17 3.04
N PRO A 36 11.50 6.44 3.44
CA PRO A 36 10.97 7.63 2.74
C PRO A 36 11.57 7.86 1.34
N ARG A 37 12.68 7.18 1.02
CA ARG A 37 13.31 7.23 -0.31
C ARG A 37 12.94 6.08 -1.23
N LEU A 38 12.02 5.21 -0.82
CA LEU A 38 11.53 4.17 -1.72
C LEU A 38 10.83 4.82 -2.92
N PRO A 39 11.17 4.45 -4.17
CA PRO A 39 10.49 4.99 -5.34
C PRO A 39 8.98 4.75 -5.30
N LEU A 40 8.19 5.77 -5.62
CA LEU A 40 6.72 5.69 -5.57
C LEU A 40 6.15 4.55 -6.40
N ARG A 41 6.75 4.24 -7.56
CA ARG A 41 6.34 3.10 -8.39
C ARG A 41 6.45 1.78 -7.61
N ARG A 42 7.59 1.54 -6.97
CA ARG A 42 7.80 0.33 -6.16
C ARG A 42 6.86 0.30 -4.98
N LEU A 43 6.66 1.45 -4.33
CA LEU A 43 5.73 1.59 -3.21
C LEU A 43 4.30 1.21 -3.62
N ILE A 44 3.85 1.63 -4.82
CA ILE A 44 2.53 1.24 -5.36
C ILE A 44 2.45 -0.27 -5.60
N GLU A 45 3.49 -0.89 -6.17
CA GLU A 45 3.54 -2.34 -6.36
C GLU A 45 3.46 -3.11 -5.03
N LEU A 46 4.07 -2.59 -3.97
CA LEU A 46 4.03 -3.20 -2.63
C LEU A 46 2.68 -3.06 -1.92
N LEU A 47 1.81 -2.13 -2.35
CA LEU A 47 0.46 -2.02 -1.79
C LEU A 47 -0.44 -3.21 -2.19
N ASP A 48 -0.09 -3.91 -3.27
CA ASP A 48 -0.76 -5.13 -3.72
C ASP A 48 -0.12 -6.41 -3.15
N ASP A 49 0.95 -6.28 -2.36
CA ASP A 49 1.66 -7.40 -1.71
C ASP A 49 1.08 -7.66 -0.32
N GLU A 50 0.48 -8.82 -0.10
CA GLU A 50 -0.20 -9.16 1.17
C GLU A 50 0.74 -9.11 2.40
N GLU A 51 2.04 -9.36 2.23
CA GLU A 51 3.02 -9.32 3.31
C GLU A 51 3.48 -7.89 3.62
N LEU A 52 3.52 -7.01 2.62
CA LEU A 52 4.16 -5.69 2.71
C LEU A 52 3.20 -4.50 2.54
N ALA A 53 1.92 -4.74 2.26
CA ALA A 53 0.94 -3.70 2.03
C ALA A 53 0.80 -2.77 3.24
N HIS A 54 0.87 -3.32 4.46
CA HIS A 54 0.76 -2.52 5.68
C HIS A 54 1.96 -1.56 5.85
N GLU A 55 3.17 -2.08 5.64
CA GLU A 55 4.43 -1.34 5.66
C GLU A 55 4.44 -0.23 4.60
N ALA A 56 4.01 -0.56 3.38
CA ALA A 56 3.93 0.36 2.26
C ALA A 56 2.88 1.46 2.48
N ALA A 57 1.71 1.11 3.01
CA ALA A 57 0.66 2.07 3.34
C ALA A 57 1.10 3.07 4.44
N ALA A 58 1.97 2.64 5.36
CA ALA A 58 2.54 3.48 6.40
C ALA A 58 3.72 4.37 5.92
N ASN A 59 4.12 4.28 4.65
CA ASN A 59 5.28 5.01 4.14
C ASN A 59 4.98 6.52 3.98
N PRO A 60 5.81 7.42 4.54
CA PRO A 60 5.61 8.87 4.46
C PRO A 60 5.78 9.47 3.06
N ALA A 61 6.41 8.74 2.12
CA ALA A 61 6.54 9.15 0.73
C ALA A 61 5.25 8.94 -0.09
N LEU A 62 4.26 8.25 0.47
CA LEU A 62 2.98 8.02 -0.20
C LEU A 62 2.17 9.34 -0.25
N PRO A 63 1.80 9.84 -1.44
CA PRO A 63 1.02 11.08 -1.52
C PRO A 63 -0.38 10.92 -0.90
N PRO A 64 -0.94 11.95 -0.24
CA PRO A 64 -2.29 11.88 0.34
C PRO A 64 -3.38 11.48 -0.66
N ALA A 65 -3.24 11.87 -1.93
CA ALA A 65 -4.16 11.46 -3.00
C ALA A 65 -4.18 9.94 -3.22
N VAL A 66 -3.05 9.25 -3.05
CA VAL A 66 -2.97 7.79 -3.15
C VAL A 66 -3.56 7.15 -1.90
N MET A 67 -3.28 7.70 -0.71
CA MET A 67 -3.91 7.25 0.54
C MET A 67 -5.44 7.33 0.47
N HIS A 68 -5.99 8.45 -0.01
CA HIS A 68 -7.44 8.60 -0.19
C HIS A 68 -8.02 7.57 -1.17
N ARG A 69 -7.28 7.19 -2.22
CA ARG A 69 -7.71 6.13 -3.14
C ARG A 69 -7.71 4.76 -2.44
N LEU A 70 -6.70 4.46 -1.63
CA LEU A 70 -6.66 3.21 -0.86
C LEU A 70 -7.84 3.11 0.11
N VAL A 71 -8.15 4.20 0.83
CA VAL A 71 -9.30 4.27 1.73
C VAL A 71 -10.61 4.11 0.94
N ALA A 72 -10.76 4.76 -0.22
CA ALA A 72 -11.95 4.62 -1.05
C ALA A 72 -12.19 3.20 -1.59
N VAL A 73 -11.14 2.39 -1.77
CA VAL A 73 -11.26 0.98 -2.14
C VAL A 73 -11.72 0.12 -0.94
N LEU A 74 -11.31 0.47 0.28
CA LEU A 74 -11.76 -0.18 1.51
C LEU A 74 -13.17 0.25 1.93
N GLU A 75 -13.58 1.46 1.56
CA GLU A 75 -14.92 2.01 1.81
C GLU A 75 -15.97 1.57 0.78
N LEU A 76 -15.69 0.59 -0.09
CA LEU A 76 -16.70 0.05 -0.99
C LEU A 76 -17.83 -0.61 -0.18
N PRO A 77 -19.07 -0.10 -0.25
CA PRO A 77 -20.21 -0.82 0.29
C PRO A 77 -20.44 -2.05 -0.59
N GLU A 78 -20.29 -3.23 0.00
CA GLU A 78 -20.84 -4.48 -0.52
C GLU A 78 -22.38 -4.43 -0.46
N ASP A 79 -23.03 -3.56 -1.24
CA ASP A 79 -24.47 -3.74 -1.45
C ASP A 79 -24.98 -3.11 -2.74
N ARG A 80 -24.51 -3.67 -3.86
CA ARG A 80 -25.07 -3.37 -5.19
C ARG A 80 -26.13 -4.37 -5.63
N ASN A 81 -26.85 -5.03 -4.70
CA ASN A 81 -27.87 -6.02 -5.05
C ASN A 81 -29.08 -6.19 -4.10
N VAL A 82 -29.51 -5.15 -3.38
CA VAL A 82 -30.84 -5.12 -2.75
C VAL A 82 -31.78 -4.12 -3.42
N ASP A 83 -32.06 -4.28 -4.72
CA ASP A 83 -33.28 -3.69 -5.28
C ASP A 83 -33.92 -4.52 -6.40
N ARG A 84 -34.07 -5.84 -6.18
CA ARG A 84 -34.94 -6.69 -7.01
C ARG A 84 -36.16 -7.25 -6.29
N VAL A 85 -36.55 -6.74 -5.12
CA VAL A 85 -37.85 -7.07 -4.49
C VAL A 85 -38.30 -5.94 -3.54
N ALA A 86 -38.93 -4.88 -4.05
CA ALA A 86 -40.07 -4.21 -3.41
C ALA A 86 -40.62 -3.07 -4.27
N GLY A 87 -41.86 -3.21 -4.74
CA GLY A 87 -42.70 -2.06 -5.05
C GLY A 87 -42.95 -1.78 -6.53
N ASN A 88 -43.65 -2.69 -7.22
CA ASN A 88 -44.63 -2.19 -8.18
C ASN A 88 -46.04 -2.43 -7.60
N PRO A 89 -46.65 -1.42 -6.96
CA PRO A 89 -48.02 -1.50 -6.49
C PRO A 89 -48.96 -1.37 -7.68
N SER A 90 -49.95 -2.25 -7.71
CA SER A 90 -51.10 -2.22 -8.61
C SER A 90 -51.66 -0.81 -8.80
N ARG A 91 -51.92 -0.41 -10.05
CA ARG A 91 -52.80 0.72 -10.36
C ARG A 91 -53.75 0.32 -11.49
N SER A 92 -55.00 0.12 -11.07
CA SER A 92 -56.28 0.13 -11.81
C SER A 92 -56.48 -0.81 -12.99
#